data_AF-A0A9E5SXP1-F1
#
_entry.id   AF-A0A9E5SXP1-F1
#
_cell.length_a   1.000
_cell.length_b   1.000
_cell.length_c   1.000
_cell.angle_alpha   90.00
_cell.angle_beta   90.00
_cell.angle_gamma   90.00
#
_symmetry.space_group_name_H-M   'P 1'
#
loop_
_entity.id
_entity.type
_entity.pdbx_description
1 polymer ?
#
loop_
_entity_poly.entity_id
_entity_poly.type
_entity_poly.pdbx_seq_one_letter_code
_entity_poly.pdbx_strand_id
1 'polypeptide(L)' 'MATWHEYLLKEGQPPEWPYPIKFGQEREIETDVLVIGGGIAGCWAAISAARQGVRVALLEKGDVERSG' A
#
# COMPACT_ATOMS: atom_id res chain seq x y z
N MET A 1 6.07 -16.75 -9.77
CA MET A 1 7.05 -15.66 -9.63
C MET A 1 7.12 -15.34 -8.16
N ALA A 2 8.26 -15.60 -7.53
CA ALA A 2 8.42 -15.43 -6.09
C ALA A 2 9.07 -14.09 -5.72
N THR A 3 9.75 -13.42 -6.67
CA THR A 3 10.46 -12.16 -6.38
C THR A 3 10.40 -11.16 -7.54
N TRP A 4 10.62 -9.89 -7.21
CA TRP A 4 10.80 -8.79 -8.18
C TRP A 4 12.00 -9.02 -9.10
N HIS A 5 13.05 -9.69 -8.61
CA HIS A 5 14.24 -10.01 -9.40
C HIS A 5 13.92 -10.99 -10.53
N GLU A 6 13.15 -12.04 -10.25
CA GLU A 6 12.69 -13.00 -11.26
C GLU A 6 11.79 -12.35 -12.32
N TYR A 7 10.89 -11.45 -11.90
CA TYR A 7 10.03 -10.71 -12.82
C TYR A 7 10.86 -9.86 -13.78
N LEU A 8 11.81 -9.08 -13.26
CA LEU A 8 12.67 -8.20 -14.05
C LEU A 8 13.54 -8.98 -15.05
N LEU A 9 14.12 -10.10 -14.63
CA LEU A 9 14.92 -10.95 -15.52
C LEU A 9 14.08 -11.53 -16.67
N LYS A 10 12.81 -11.84 -16.43
CA LYS A 10 11.93 -12.45 -17.42
C LYS A 10 11.30 -11.42 -18.37
N GLU A 11 10.76 -10.34 -17.82
CA GLU A 11 9.98 -9.36 -18.57
C GLU A 11 10.85 -8.21 -19.12
N GLY A 12 12.10 -8.07 -18.66
CA GLY A 12 13.05 -7.06 -19.14
C GLY A 12 12.76 -5.63 -18.69
N GLN A 13 11.61 -5.40 -18.04
CA GLN A 13 11.20 -4.11 -17.49
C GLN A 13 10.40 -4.30 -16.20
N PRO A 14 10.42 -3.33 -15.26
CA PRO A 14 9.53 -3.37 -14.10
C PRO A 14 8.06 -3.27 -14.56
N PRO A 15 7.11 -3.80 -13.76
CA PRO A 15 5.70 -3.57 -14.01
C PRO A 15 5.39 -2.08 -13.93
N GLU A 16 4.35 -1.67 -14.64
CA GLU A 16 3.86 -0.30 -14.57
C GLU A 16 3.36 0.01 -13.15
N TRP A 17 3.74 1.18 -12.64
CA TRP A 17 3.27 1.62 -11.34
C TRP A 17 1.78 2.00 -11.43
N PRO A 18 0.89 1.37 -10.66
CA PRO A 18 -0.56 1.48 -10.88
C PRO A 18 -1.15 2.82 -10.43
N TYR A 19 -0.38 3.66 -9.73
CA TYR A 19 -0.84 4.91 -9.16
C TYR A 19 -0.14 6.12 -9.78
N PRO A 20 -0.78 7.29 -9.89
CA PRO A 20 -0.10 8.49 -10.39
C PRO A 20 1.03 8.90 -9.44
N ILE A 21 2.22 9.15 -9.99
CA ILE A 21 3.34 9.68 -9.22
C ILE A 21 3.15 11.19 -9.05
N LYS A 22 3.06 11.66 -7.80
CA LYS A 22 2.77 13.05 -7.45
C LYS A 22 3.98 13.71 -6.79
N PHE A 23 5.05 13.92 -7.56
CA PHE A 23 6.25 14.59 -7.07
C PHE A 23 5.95 16.01 -6.57
N GLY A 24 6.58 16.40 -5.46
CA GLY A 24 6.44 17.74 -4.87
C GLY A 24 5.07 18.03 -4.24
N GLN A 25 4.17 17.04 -4.18
CA GLN A 25 2.90 17.16 -3.47
C GLN A 25 3.02 16.52 -2.10
N GLU A 26 2.75 17.31 -1.07
CA GLU A 26 2.57 16.82 0.29
C GLU A 26 1.09 16.71 0.60
N ARG A 27 0.71 15.71 1.39
CA ARG A 27 -0.67 15.52 1.85
C ARG A 27 -0.65 15.33 3.35
N GLU A 28 -1.33 16.22 4.05
CA GLU A 28 -1.63 16.05 5.46
C GLU A 28 -2.91 15.25 5.61
N ILE A 29 -2.89 14.23 6.47
CA ILE A 29 -4.03 13.37 6.75
C ILE A 29 -4.21 13.32 8.27
N GLU A 30 -5.30 13.93 8.75
CA GLU A 30 -5.74 13.77 10.12
C GLU A 30 -6.63 12.52 10.23
N THR A 31 -6.31 11.65 11.18
CA THR A 31 -7.01 10.39 11.39
C THR A 31 -6.93 10.02 12.86
N ASP A 32 -7.86 9.19 13.32
CA ASP A 32 -7.84 8.72 14.70
C ASP A 32 -6.89 7.52 14.84
N VAL A 33 -6.78 6.71 13.77
CA VAL A 33 -5.85 5.58 13.67
C VAL A 33 -5.06 5.63 12.36
N LEU A 34 -3.75 5.41 12.45
CA LEU A 34 -2.84 5.23 11.33
C LEU A 34 -2.33 3.78 11.29
N VAL A 35 -2.50 3.10 10.17
CA VAL A 35 -1.97 1.76 9.89
C VAL A 35 -0.85 1.87 8.86
N ILE A 36 0.32 1.33 9.17
CA ILE A 36 1.48 1.27 8.26
C ILE A 36 1.68 -0.18 7.82
N GLY A 37 1.53 -0.42 6.51
CA GLY A 37 1.61 -1.75 5.89
C GLY A 37 0.26 -2.24 5.37
N GLY A 38 0.18 -2.49 4.07
CA GLY A 38 -1.01 -2.94 3.34
C GLY A 38 -1.15 -4.46 3.19
N GLY A 39 -0.30 -5.26 3.86
CA GLY A 39 -0.46 -6.71 3.89
C GLY A 39 -1.77 -7.16 4.55
N ILE A 40 -2.06 -8.47 4.50
CA ILE A 40 -3.33 -9.04 5.00
C ILE A 40 -3.67 -8.61 6.43
N ALA A 41 -2.67 -8.59 7.32
CA ALA A 41 -2.85 -8.18 8.71
C ALA A 41 -3.16 -6.69 8.85
N GLY A 42 -2.46 -5.83 8.10
CA GLY A 42 -2.68 -4.38 8.12
C GLY A 42 -4.04 -3.98 7.55
N CYS A 43 -4.42 -4.58 6.42
CA CYS A 43 -5.76 -4.41 5.85
C CYS A 43 -6.86 -4.83 6.83
N TRP A 44 -6.71 -5.98 7.50
CA TRP A 44 -7.67 -6.42 8.51
C TRP A 44 -7.72 -5.50 9.73
N ALA A 45 -6.57 -5.00 10.20
CA ALA A 45 -6.52 -4.04 11.30
C ALA A 45 -7.27 -2.75 10.94
N ALA A 46 -7.03 -2.20 9.73
CA ALA A 46 -7.69 -0.99 9.26
C ALA A 46 -9.21 -1.17 9.11
N ILE A 47 -9.65 -2.29 8.51
CA ILE A 47 -11.07 -2.62 8.36
C ILE A 47 -11.75 -2.78 9.73
N SER A 48 -11.09 -3.48 10.66
CA SER A 48 -11.62 -3.69 12.01
C SER A 48 -11.80 -2.37 12.75
N ALA A 49 -10.79 -1.50 12.73
CA ALA A 49 -10.85 -0.18 13.34
C ALA A 49 -11.95 0.69 12.70
N ALA A 50 -12.03 0.73 11.37
CA ALA A 50 -13.07 1.49 10.67
C ALA A 50 -14.49 1.00 11.05
N ARG A 51 -14.69 -0.32 11.25
CA ARG A 51 -15.96 -0.89 11.73
C ARG A 51 -16.33 -0.48 13.16
N GLN A 52 -15.36 -0.03 13.97
CA GLN A 52 -15.62 0.57 15.29
C GLN A 52 -16.00 2.06 15.20
N GLY A 53 -16.07 2.63 13.99
CA GLY A 53 -16.52 4.01 13.76
C GLY A 53 -15.44 5.09 13.85
N VAL A 54 -14.15 4.70 13.91
CA VAL A 54 -13.04 5.66 13.89
C VAL A 54 -12.56 5.95 12.47
N ARG A 55 -12.01 7.15 12.24
CA ARG A 55 -11.33 7.49 10.99
C ARG A 55 -9.99 6.76 10.96
N VAL A 56 -9.73 6.07 9.84
CA VAL A 56 -8.51 5.26 9.65
C VAL A 56 -7.82 5.68 8.36
N ALA A 57 -6.50 5.87 8.44
CA ALA A 57 -5.62 5.96 7.27
C ALA A 57 -4.74 4.71 7.22
N LEU A 58 -4.68 4.04 6.07
CA LEU A 58 -3.74 2.95 5.79
C LEU A 58 -2.72 3.44 4.76
N LEU A 59 -1.44 3.30 5.08
CA LEU A 59 -0.33 3.67 4.21
C LEU A 59 0.49 2.43 3.84
N GLU A 60 0.76 2.26 2.55
CA GLU A 60 1.60 1.22 1.98
C GLU A 60 2.54 1.85 0.94
N LYS A 61 3.77 1.36 0.87
CA LYS A 61 4.79 1.80 -0.08
C LYS A 61 4.59 1.17 -1.46
N GLY A 62 4.02 -0.04 -1.52
CA GLY A 62 3.79 -0.81 -2.73
C GLY A 62 2.35 -0.83 -3.22
N ASP A 63 2.13 -1.60 -4.29
CA ASP A 63 0.80 -2.06 -4.66
C ASP A 63 0.36 -3.15 -3.68
N VAL A 64 -0.78 -2.95 -3.03
CA VAL A 64 -1.36 -3.87 -2.04
C VAL A 64 -1.57 -5.27 -2.61
N GLU A 65 -1.78 -5.40 -3.93
CA GLU A 65 -1.90 -6.72 -4.59
C GLU A 65 -0.60 -7.55 -4.48
N ARG A 66 0.56 -6.89 -4.44
CA ARG A 66 1.90 -7.52 -4.60
C ARG A 66 2.94 -7.02 -3.61
N SER A 67 2.53 -6.38 -2.52
CA SER A 67 3.46 -5.78 -1.54
C SER A 67 4.09 -6.80 -0.60
N GLY A 68 3.62 -8.05 -0.61
CA GLY A 68 4.15 -9.16 0.19
C GLY A 68 5.35 -9.87 -0.44
#